data_AF-A0A2A2LY72-F1
#
_entry.id   AF-A0A2A2LY72-F1
#
_cell.length_a   1.000
_cell.length_b   1.000
_cell.length_c   1.000
_cell.angle_alpha   90.00
_cell.angle_beta   90.00
_cell.angle_gamma   90.00
#
_symmetry.space_group_name_H-M   'P 1'
#
loop_
_entity.id
_entity.type
_entity.pdbx_description
1 polymer ?
#
loop_
_entity_poly.entity_id
_entity_poly.type
_entity_poly.pdbx_seq_one_letter_code
_entity_poly.pdbx_strand_id
1 'polypeptide(L)'
;MTYKDMNDHTSTPTSVIFSAPSVTTYPDHQPAYRIYTIDGNYPGSTYSVIDYEVWFFNLTLNNANPNNPVWQQMYPSILKEYGMNSAIPSEWSNLIDRMIKDNTLFEKYRTFHYRRNQYDGLGHCSQTCKNNLLCTLRQFHHSQGKLCPDLQNNSTQKEPLMYSPSRLEFRRKVYEYRMKKRDSENCPL
;
A
#
# COMPACT_ATOMS: atom_id res chain seq x y z
N MET A 1 -11.43 -3.10 3.36
CA MET A 1 -12.14 -3.73 4.51
C MET A 1 -13.37 -4.49 4.00
N THR A 2 -14.01 -5.33 4.81
CA THR A 2 -15.33 -5.90 4.49
C THR A 2 -16.42 -5.33 5.37
N TYR A 3 -17.65 -5.41 4.86
CA TYR A 3 -18.85 -4.81 5.42
C TYR A 3 -19.96 -5.85 5.44
N LYS A 4 -20.93 -5.70 6.35
CA LYS A 4 -22.10 -6.57 6.45
C LYS A 4 -22.92 -6.56 5.15
N ASP A 5 -23.12 -5.37 4.57
CA ASP A 5 -23.54 -5.23 3.18
C ASP A 5 -22.30 -4.85 2.35
N MET A 6 -21.90 -5.75 1.44
CA MET A 6 -20.69 -5.60 0.63
C MET A 6 -20.77 -4.46 -0.39
N ASN A 7 -21.91 -3.79 -0.52
CA ASN A 7 -22.14 -2.65 -1.41
C ASN A 7 -22.51 -1.36 -0.67
N ASP A 8 -22.59 -1.37 0.66
CA ASP A 8 -22.93 -0.19 1.46
C ASP A 8 -21.84 0.11 2.49
N HIS A 9 -21.15 1.24 2.29
CA HIS A 9 -20.09 1.73 3.16
C HIS A 9 -20.58 2.21 4.53
N THR A 10 -21.88 2.46 4.68
CA THR A 10 -22.50 2.85 5.95
C THR A 10 -22.91 1.65 6.78
N SER A 11 -22.92 0.45 6.18
CA SER A 11 -23.20 -0.78 6.89
C SER A 11 -22.06 -1.15 7.85
N THR A 12 -22.32 -2.08 8.78
CA THR A 12 -21.35 -2.45 9.82
C THR A 12 -20.06 -3.03 9.22
N PRO A 13 -18.87 -2.48 9.50
CA PRO A 13 -17.60 -3.10 9.15
C PRO A 13 -17.42 -4.43 9.88
N THR A 14 -17.04 -5.49 9.17
CA THR A 14 -16.97 -6.86 9.72
C THR A 14 -15.56 -7.42 9.80
N SER A 15 -14.67 -7.05 8.87
CA SER A 15 -13.27 -7.48 8.92
C SER A 15 -12.30 -6.48 8.28
N VAL A 16 -11.03 -6.61 8.66
CA VAL A 16 -9.91 -5.83 8.12
C VAL A 16 -8.85 -6.76 7.57
N ILE A 17 -8.25 -6.34 6.47
CA ILE A 17 -7.16 -7.05 5.82
C ILE A 17 -5.95 -6.15 5.88
N PHE A 18 -4.91 -6.64 6.55
CA PHE A 18 -3.69 -5.88 6.75
C PHE A 18 -2.72 -6.19 5.60
N SER A 19 -2.66 -5.29 4.62
CA SER A 19 -1.62 -5.37 3.58
C SER A 19 -0.29 -4.88 4.15
N ALA A 20 0.67 -5.79 4.28
CA ALA A 20 2.02 -5.50 4.73
C ALA A 20 2.87 -4.86 3.61
N PRO A 21 3.85 -4.01 3.94
CA PRO A 21 4.73 -3.45 2.94
C PRO A 21 5.68 -4.53 2.38
N SER A 22 6.29 -4.23 1.24
CA SER A 22 7.30 -5.07 0.62
C SER A 22 8.71 -4.75 1.10
N VAL A 23 9.56 -5.78 1.15
CA VAL A 23 11.02 -5.60 1.25
C VAL A 23 11.60 -5.17 -0.10
N THR A 24 11.03 -5.62 -1.22
CA THR A 24 11.45 -5.13 -2.54
C THR A 24 11.12 -3.65 -2.72
N THR A 25 11.98 -2.97 -3.47
CA THR A 25 11.84 -1.54 -3.80
C THR A 25 10.83 -1.27 -4.91
N TYR A 26 10.38 -2.30 -5.62
CA TYR A 26 9.57 -2.14 -6.83
C TYR A 26 8.16 -1.54 -6.58
N PRO A 27 7.66 -0.63 -7.45
CA PRO A 27 8.46 0.12 -8.41
C PRO A 27 9.34 1.15 -7.71
N ASP A 28 8.77 1.92 -6.77
CA ASP A 28 9.50 2.99 -6.09
C ASP A 28 9.06 3.16 -4.63
N HIS A 29 9.46 2.23 -3.76
CA HIS A 29 9.25 2.30 -2.32
C HIS A 29 10.54 2.02 -1.55
N GLN A 30 10.65 2.60 -0.36
CA GLN A 30 11.68 2.17 0.59
C GLN A 30 11.33 0.75 1.10
N PRO A 31 12.30 -0.19 1.20
CA PRO A 31 12.07 -1.51 1.79
C PRO A 31 11.47 -1.39 3.19
N ALA A 32 10.52 -2.25 3.52
CA ALA A 32 9.92 -2.28 4.84
C ALA A 32 9.47 -3.67 5.28
N TYR A 33 9.41 -3.86 6.58
CA TYR A 33 8.77 -5.00 7.22
C TYR A 33 7.85 -4.52 8.35
N ARG A 34 6.98 -5.40 8.82
CA ARG A 34 6.01 -5.14 9.87
C ARG A 34 6.04 -6.26 10.89
N ILE A 35 5.89 -5.91 12.16
CA ILE A 35 5.77 -6.86 13.27
C ILE A 35 4.38 -6.65 13.87
N TYR A 36 3.59 -7.73 13.95
CA TYR A 36 2.24 -7.70 14.51
C TYR A 36 2.25 -8.16 15.96
N THR A 37 1.51 -7.44 16.80
CA THR A 37 1.13 -7.87 18.14
C THR A 37 -0.24 -8.50 18.04
N ILE A 38 -0.34 -9.78 18.40
CA ILE A 38 -1.57 -10.58 18.34
C ILE A 38 -2.01 -10.91 19.76
N ASP A 39 -3.32 -11.03 19.95
CA ASP A 39 -3.90 -11.57 21.18
C ASP A 39 -3.36 -12.99 21.45
N GLY A 40 -2.75 -13.15 22.62
CA GLY A 40 -1.83 -14.26 22.91
C GLY A 40 -2.52 -15.62 23.05
N ASN A 41 -1.74 -16.64 23.37
CA ASN A 41 -2.27 -17.99 23.57
C ASN A 41 -2.77 -18.19 25.01
N TYR A 42 -4.07 -18.02 25.23
CA TYR A 42 -4.74 -18.31 26.49
C TYR A 42 -6.23 -18.70 26.27
N PRO A 43 -6.89 -19.39 27.23
CA PRO A 43 -8.31 -19.74 27.10
C PRO A 43 -9.19 -18.49 26.93
N GLY A 44 -9.96 -18.44 25.84
CA GLY A 44 -10.80 -17.28 25.49
C GLY A 44 -10.11 -16.21 24.63
N SER A 45 -8.86 -16.43 24.20
CA SER A 45 -8.18 -15.54 23.26
C SER A 45 -8.94 -15.37 21.95
N THR A 46 -8.95 -14.15 21.44
CA THR A 46 -9.54 -13.78 20.16
C THR A 46 -8.61 -14.07 18.98
N TYR A 47 -7.30 -14.24 19.24
CA TYR A 47 -6.23 -14.27 18.23
C TYR A 47 -6.29 -13.09 17.23
N SER A 48 -6.90 -11.99 17.65
CA SER A 48 -7.02 -10.80 16.82
C SER A 48 -5.72 -9.99 16.82
N VAL A 49 -5.51 -9.21 15.76
CA VAL A 49 -4.43 -8.21 15.75
C VAL A 49 -4.77 -7.15 16.79
N ILE A 50 -3.85 -6.90 17.71
CA ILE A 50 -3.97 -5.84 18.73
C ILE A 50 -3.32 -4.56 18.22
N ASP A 51 -2.10 -4.66 17.70
CA ASP A 51 -1.30 -3.54 17.23
C ASP A 51 -0.26 -4.03 16.21
N TYR A 52 0.44 -3.13 15.56
CA TYR A 52 1.64 -3.46 14.80
C TYR A 52 2.59 -2.27 14.69
N GLU A 53 3.86 -2.58 14.52
CA GLU A 53 4.92 -1.62 14.25
C GLU A 53 5.48 -1.80 12.84
N VAL A 54 6.01 -0.71 12.27
CA VAL A 54 6.59 -0.74 10.93
C VAL A 54 8.01 -0.20 10.96
N TRP A 55 8.89 -0.95 10.29
CA TRP A 55 10.29 -0.63 10.11
C TRP A 55 10.57 -0.46 8.63
N PHE A 56 11.46 0.47 8.28
CA PHE A 56 11.82 0.74 6.91
C PHE A 56 13.33 0.95 6.75
N PHE A 57 13.78 0.76 5.52
CA PHE A 57 15.17 0.90 5.15
C PHE A 57 15.35 2.15 4.30
N ASN A 58 15.93 3.20 4.88
CA ASN A 58 16.20 4.43 4.16
C ASN A 58 17.34 4.19 3.16
N LEU A 59 17.00 3.98 1.89
CA LEU A 59 17.99 3.69 0.84
C LEU A 59 19.01 4.80 0.67
N THR A 60 18.60 6.08 0.76
CA THR A 60 19.50 7.22 0.60
C THR A 60 20.60 7.20 1.66
N LEU A 61 20.22 7.04 2.93
CA LEU A 61 21.18 7.00 4.05
C LEU A 61 22.05 5.74 4.01
N ASN A 62 21.44 4.58 3.73
CA ASN A 62 22.15 3.31 3.75
C ASN A 62 23.07 3.11 2.54
N ASN A 63 22.74 3.67 1.38
CA ASN A 63 23.64 3.68 0.23
C ASN A 63 24.82 4.65 0.43
N ALA A 64 24.65 5.71 1.23
CA ALA A 64 25.74 6.60 1.60
C ALA A 64 26.73 5.97 2.60
N ASN A 65 26.29 4.97 3.39
CA ASN A 65 27.14 4.19 4.29
C ASN A 65 26.83 2.67 4.19
N PRO A 66 27.25 2.01 3.09
CA PRO A 66 26.85 0.64 2.81
C PRO A 66 27.43 -0.41 3.78
N ASN A 67 28.47 -0.06 4.53
CA ASN A 67 29.15 -0.98 5.44
C ASN A 67 28.44 -1.10 6.81
N ASN A 68 27.51 -0.19 7.12
CA ASN A 68 26.76 -0.23 8.37
C ASN A 68 25.27 0.06 8.12
N PRO A 69 24.56 -0.86 7.45
CA PRO A 69 23.16 -0.68 7.11
C PRO A 69 22.28 -0.73 8.37
N VAL A 70 21.39 0.25 8.53
CA VAL A 70 20.49 0.39 9.68
C VAL A 70 19.05 0.49 9.21
N TRP A 71 18.19 -0.34 9.82
CA TRP A 71 16.74 -0.24 9.73
C TRP A 71 16.23 0.80 10.73
N GLN A 72 15.29 1.62 10.29
CA GLN A 72 14.70 2.68 11.10
C GLN A 72 13.25 2.33 11.42
N GLN A 73 12.84 2.57 12.66
CA GLN A 73 11.44 2.41 13.04
C GLN A 73 10.66 3.61 12.51
N MET A 74 9.61 3.35 11.73
CA MET A 74 8.75 4.40 11.18
C MET A 74 7.72 4.85 12.22
N TYR A 75 7.05 3.87 12.83
CA TYR A 75 6.24 4.08 14.02
C TYR A 75 6.20 2.78 14.84
N PRO A 76 6.23 2.90 16.18
CA PRO A 76 6.21 1.75 17.08
C PRO A 76 4.81 1.17 17.33
N SER A 77 3.75 1.86 16.93
CA SER A 77 2.37 1.45 17.18
C SER A 77 1.44 2.15 16.20
N ILE A 78 0.65 1.39 15.45
CA ILE A 78 -0.34 1.98 14.54
C ILE A 78 -1.43 2.72 15.32
N LEU A 79 -1.78 2.18 16.49
CA LEU A 79 -2.82 2.77 17.34
C LEU A 79 -2.41 4.15 17.84
N LYS A 80 -1.17 4.29 18.34
CA LYS A 80 -0.66 5.59 18.79
C LYS A 80 -0.46 6.55 17.62
N GLU A 81 0.07 6.06 16.50
CA GLU A 81 0.40 6.88 15.35
C GLU A 81 -0.84 7.56 14.74
N TYR A 82 -1.97 6.86 14.75
CA TYR A 82 -3.23 7.33 14.18
C TYR A 82 -4.30 7.62 15.24
N GLY A 83 -3.99 7.57 16.54
CA GLY A 83 -4.95 7.80 17.61
C GLY A 83 -6.18 6.91 17.52
N MET A 84 -5.97 5.60 17.38
CA MET A 84 -7.01 4.58 17.37
C MET A 84 -7.07 3.88 18.73
N ASN A 85 -8.27 3.50 19.17
CA ASN A 85 -8.43 2.82 20.47
C ASN A 85 -8.14 1.33 20.40
N SER A 86 -8.33 0.72 19.23
CA SER A 86 -8.04 -0.69 18.97
C SER A 86 -7.90 -0.95 17.46
N ALA A 87 -7.50 -2.15 17.07
CA ALA A 87 -7.36 -2.55 15.67
C ALA A 87 -8.62 -3.23 15.09
N ILE A 88 -9.79 -3.07 15.73
CA ILE A 88 -11.06 -3.65 15.26
C ILE A 88 -11.59 -2.95 14.00
N PRO A 89 -12.46 -3.60 13.19
CA PRO A 89 -12.93 -3.04 11.92
C PRO A 89 -13.56 -1.65 11.98
N SER A 90 -14.34 -1.33 13.02
CA SER A 90 -14.96 -0.01 13.16
C SER A 90 -13.93 1.11 13.30
N GLU A 91 -12.82 0.87 14.02
CA GLU A 91 -11.76 1.87 14.20
C GLU A 91 -11.04 2.17 12.87
N TRP A 92 -10.87 1.17 12.01
CA TRP A 92 -10.32 1.37 10.67
C TRP A 92 -11.26 2.17 9.77
N SER A 93 -12.57 1.92 9.85
CA SER A 93 -13.57 2.72 9.13
C SER A 93 -13.54 4.17 9.60
N ASN A 94 -13.50 4.38 10.92
CA ASN A 94 -13.40 5.71 11.53
C ASN A 94 -12.12 6.44 11.10
N LEU A 95 -10.99 5.73 10.98
CA LEU A 95 -9.74 6.31 10.48
C LEU A 95 -9.87 6.79 9.03
N ILE A 96 -10.52 6.01 8.15
CA ILE A 96 -10.81 6.43 6.78
C ILE A 96 -11.66 7.71 6.80
N ASP A 97 -12.74 7.74 7.59
CA ASP A 97 -13.64 8.89 7.64
C ASP A 97 -12.98 10.15 8.22
N ARG A 98 -12.04 9.98 9.15
CA ARG A 98 -11.18 11.07 9.65
C ARG A 98 -10.26 11.58 8.55
N MET A 99 -9.60 10.70 7.80
CA MET A 99 -8.72 11.09 6.68
C MET A 99 -9.49 11.79 5.55
N ILE A 100 -10.79 11.53 5.36
CA ILE A 100 -11.62 12.30 4.41
C ILE A 100 -11.62 13.78 4.77
N LYS A 101 -11.81 14.09 6.05
CA LYS A 101 -11.97 15.46 6.57
C LYS A 101 -10.64 16.15 6.87
N ASP A 102 -9.62 15.38 7.25
CA ASP A 102 -8.31 15.88 7.65
C ASP A 102 -7.25 15.57 6.59
N ASN A 103 -6.84 16.59 5.84
CA ASN A 103 -5.80 16.47 4.81
C ASN A 103 -4.42 16.19 5.41
N THR A 104 -4.12 16.71 6.59
CA THR A 104 -2.83 16.50 7.24
C THR A 104 -2.68 15.04 7.68
N LEU A 105 -3.74 14.46 8.25
CA LEU A 105 -3.78 13.05 8.60
C LEU A 105 -3.68 12.15 7.36
N PHE A 106 -4.34 12.53 6.26
CA PHE A 106 -4.23 11.83 5.00
C PHE A 106 -2.80 11.87 4.42
N GLU A 107 -2.16 13.03 4.38
CA GLU A 107 -0.78 13.16 3.84
C GLU A 107 0.23 12.40 4.70
N LYS A 108 0.03 12.37 6.01
CA LYS A 108 0.79 11.52 6.92
C LYS A 108 0.63 10.03 6.55
N TYR A 109 -0.61 9.57 6.37
CA TYR A 109 -0.88 8.20 5.94
C TYR A 109 -0.22 7.88 4.59
N ARG A 110 -0.39 8.77 3.60
CA ARG A 110 0.17 8.64 2.26
C ARG A 110 1.70 8.53 2.30
N THR A 111 2.36 9.38 3.08
CA THR A 111 3.82 9.37 3.29
C THR A 111 4.29 8.02 3.81
N PHE A 112 3.61 7.44 4.80
CA PHE A 112 3.95 6.13 5.34
C PHE A 112 3.54 4.96 4.45
N HIS A 113 2.45 5.09 3.69
CA HIS A 113 2.00 4.09 2.73
C HIS A 113 3.04 3.90 1.61
N TYR A 114 3.53 5.01 1.05
CA TYR A 114 4.56 4.98 0.01
C TYR A 114 5.99 4.92 0.57
N ARG A 115 6.16 5.20 1.87
CA ARG A 115 7.46 5.28 2.56
C ARG A 115 8.39 6.25 1.86
N ARG A 116 7.83 7.39 1.46
CA ARG A 116 8.49 8.45 0.68
C ARG A 116 7.89 9.78 1.08
N ASN A 117 8.67 10.84 0.95
CA ASN A 117 8.24 12.21 1.13
C ASN A 117 8.43 13.00 -0.19
N GLN A 118 8.12 14.29 -0.17
CA GLN A 118 8.25 15.18 -1.32
C GLN A 118 9.67 15.25 -1.90
N TYR A 119 10.71 15.05 -1.09
CA TYR A 119 12.12 15.05 -1.51
C TYR A 119 12.53 13.71 -2.13
N ASP A 120 11.88 12.63 -1.69
CA ASP A 120 12.12 11.28 -2.21
C ASP A 120 11.26 10.95 -3.43
N GLY A 121 10.58 11.93 -4.04
CA GLY A 121 9.78 11.76 -5.27
C GLY A 121 8.31 11.37 -5.04
N LEU A 122 7.77 11.55 -3.83
CA LEU A 122 6.32 11.51 -3.62
C LEU A 122 5.70 12.81 -4.17
N GLY A 123 5.09 12.73 -5.36
CA GLY A 123 4.47 13.88 -6.02
C GLY A 123 3.21 14.40 -5.32
N HIS A 124 2.73 15.56 -5.78
CA HIS A 124 1.50 16.19 -5.30
C HIS A 124 0.27 15.27 -5.47
N CYS A 125 -0.58 15.17 -4.43
CA CYS A 125 -1.82 14.41 -4.48
C CYS A 125 -3.02 15.35 -4.64
N SER A 126 -3.69 15.28 -5.79
CA SER A 126 -4.97 15.97 -5.98
C SER A 126 -6.09 15.34 -5.14
N GLN A 127 -7.25 16.00 -5.09
CA GLN A 127 -8.44 15.42 -4.45
C GLN A 127 -8.82 14.06 -5.05
N THR A 128 -8.69 13.90 -6.38
CA THR A 128 -8.92 12.61 -7.05
C THR A 128 -7.95 11.54 -6.57
N CYS A 129 -6.66 11.89 -6.45
CA CYS A 129 -5.64 10.99 -5.88
C CYS A 129 -5.99 10.56 -4.45
N LYS A 130 -6.41 11.51 -3.60
CA LYS A 130 -6.85 11.25 -2.22
C LYS A 130 -8.03 10.29 -2.19
N ASN A 131 -9.08 10.60 -2.94
CA ASN A 131 -10.31 9.81 -2.99
C ASN A 131 -10.05 8.39 -3.50
N ASN A 132 -9.21 8.22 -4.52
CA ASN A 132 -8.84 6.91 -5.05
C ASN A 132 -8.09 6.06 -4.01
N LEU A 133 -7.13 6.66 -3.29
CA LEU A 133 -6.40 5.95 -2.24
C LEU A 133 -7.33 5.55 -1.09
N LEU A 134 -8.14 6.48 -0.57
CA LEU A 134 -9.12 6.18 0.49
C LEU A 134 -10.12 5.12 0.06
N CYS A 135 -10.57 5.18 -1.19
CA CYS A 135 -11.48 4.19 -1.73
C CYS A 135 -10.84 2.79 -1.81
N THR A 136 -9.55 2.71 -2.16
CA THR A 136 -8.79 1.45 -2.17
C THR A 136 -8.67 0.85 -0.76
N LEU A 137 -8.50 1.67 0.28
CA LEU A 137 -8.48 1.19 1.67
C LEU A 137 -9.83 0.61 2.09
N ARG A 138 -10.91 1.24 1.62
CA ARG A 138 -12.28 0.85 1.92
C ARG A 138 -12.70 -0.41 1.16
N GLN A 139 -12.43 -0.47 -0.14
CA GLN A 139 -12.87 -1.52 -1.05
C GLN A 139 -11.96 -2.74 -1.02
N PHE A 140 -12.37 -3.78 -0.28
CA PHE A 140 -11.80 -5.12 -0.51
C PHE A 140 -12.65 -5.95 -1.49
N HIS A 141 -13.97 -5.82 -1.41
CA HIS A 141 -14.88 -6.50 -2.33
C HIS A 141 -14.90 -5.78 -3.69
N HIS A 142 -15.04 -6.54 -4.77
CA HIS A 142 -15.29 -6.00 -6.10
C HIS A 142 -16.71 -5.42 -6.20
N SER A 143 -16.97 -4.35 -5.45
CA SER A 143 -18.26 -3.67 -5.35
C SER A 143 -18.48 -2.65 -6.47
N GLN A 144 -17.61 -2.60 -7.48
CA GLN A 144 -17.70 -1.69 -8.63
C GLN A 144 -17.94 -0.21 -8.24
N GLY A 145 -17.22 0.30 -7.23
CA GLY A 145 -17.39 1.68 -6.79
C GLY A 145 -18.50 1.94 -5.76
N LYS A 146 -19.39 0.96 -5.48
CA LYS A 146 -20.55 1.14 -4.59
C LYS A 146 -20.22 1.43 -3.12
N LEU A 147 -19.01 1.11 -2.67
CA LEU A 147 -18.53 1.43 -1.31
C LEU A 147 -17.88 2.83 -1.19
N CYS A 148 -17.81 3.61 -2.28
CA CYS A 148 -17.19 4.93 -2.27
C CYS A 148 -18.06 6.06 -2.88
N PRO A 149 -19.39 6.05 -2.80
CA PRO A 149 -20.21 7.07 -3.43
C PRO A 149 -19.95 8.47 -2.84
N ASP A 150 -19.59 8.54 -1.56
CA ASP A 150 -19.16 9.72 -0.80
C ASP A 150 -17.75 10.23 -1.18
N LEU A 151 -16.93 9.39 -1.81
CA LEU A 151 -15.58 9.72 -2.28
C LEU A 151 -15.53 9.98 -3.79
N GLN A 152 -16.61 9.71 -4.52
CA GLN A 152 -16.62 9.94 -5.97
C GLN A 152 -16.66 11.45 -6.26
N ASN A 153 -15.61 11.94 -6.91
CA ASN A 153 -15.74 13.08 -7.81
C ASN A 153 -16.32 12.53 -9.12
N ASN A 154 -17.32 13.19 -9.70
CA ASN A 154 -17.91 12.89 -11.02
C ASN A 154 -16.88 13.07 -12.18
N SER A 155 -15.79 12.31 -12.14
CA SER A 155 -14.80 12.25 -13.19
C SER A 155 -14.33 10.81 -13.28
N THR A 156 -15.01 10.06 -14.14
CA THR A 156 -14.43 8.94 -14.87
C THR A 156 -13.22 9.44 -15.66
N GLN A 157 -12.10 9.70 -14.99
CA GLN A 157 -10.81 9.68 -15.65
C GLN A 157 -10.46 8.20 -15.77
N LYS A 158 -10.67 7.64 -16.97
CA LYS A 158 -9.99 6.40 -17.36
C LYS A 158 -8.52 6.63 -17.04
N GLU A 159 -7.96 5.84 -16.13
CA GLU A 159 -6.51 5.77 -15.99
C GLU A 159 -5.93 5.59 -17.40
N PRO A 160 -4.89 6.35 -17.79
CA PRO A 160 -4.22 6.09 -19.05
C PRO A 160 -3.82 4.63 -19.03
N LEU A 161 -4.33 3.86 -19.98
CA LEU A 161 -4.02 2.44 -20.13
C LEU A 161 -2.50 2.31 -20.07
N MET A 162 -1.97 1.74 -18.98
CA MET A 162 -0.56 1.36 -18.94
C MET A 162 -0.29 0.50 -20.16
N TYR A 163 0.76 0.81 -20.92
CA TYR A 163 1.14 0.04 -22.10
C TYR A 163 1.27 -1.44 -21.72
N SER A 164 0.35 -2.25 -22.21
CA SER A 164 0.35 -3.69 -22.03
C SER A 164 0.68 -4.30 -23.40
N PRO A 165 1.89 -4.86 -23.57
CA PRO A 165 2.28 -5.43 -24.85
C PRO A 165 1.33 -6.58 -25.21
N SER A 166 0.92 -6.62 -26.47
CA SER A 166 0.18 -7.75 -27.01
C SER A 166 1.00 -9.04 -26.90
N ARG A 167 0.33 -10.19 -26.89
CA ARG A 167 1.01 -11.51 -26.90
C ARG A 167 2.04 -11.63 -28.04
N LEU A 168 1.77 -11.00 -29.18
CA LEU A 168 2.67 -10.95 -30.34
C LEU A 168 3.91 -10.08 -30.08
N GLU A 169 3.73 -8.87 -29.53
CA GLU A 169 4.86 -8.01 -29.15
C GLU A 169 5.74 -8.65 -28.07
N PHE A 170 5.13 -9.30 -27.07
CA PHE A 170 5.87 -10.01 -26.04
C PHE A 170 6.67 -11.17 -26.64
N ARG A 171 6.05 -12.01 -27.49
CA ARG A 171 6.73 -13.10 -28.19
C ARG A 171 7.89 -12.59 -29.05
N ARG A 172 7.69 -11.49 -29.76
CA ARG A 172 8.72 -10.87 -30.60
C ARG A 172 9.91 -10.39 -29.76
N LYS A 173 9.66 -9.67 -28.66
CA LYS A 173 10.72 -9.23 -27.73
C LYS A 173 11.50 -10.41 -27.12
N VAL A 174 10.81 -11.48 -26.73
CA VAL A 174 11.45 -12.70 -26.22
C VAL A 174 12.32 -13.37 -27.30
N TYR A 175 11.86 -13.40 -28.55
CA TYR A 175 12.62 -13.95 -29.67
C TYR A 175 13.87 -13.10 -29.98
N GLU A 176 13.73 -11.78 -30.04
CA GLU A 176 14.84 -10.85 -30.24
C GLU A 176 15.88 -10.94 -29.12
N TYR A 177 15.46 -11.07 -27.86
CA TYR A 177 16.35 -11.30 -26.73
C TYR A 177 17.14 -12.62 -26.87
N ARG A 178 16.46 -13.71 -27.28
CA ARG A 178 17.10 -15.02 -27.50
C ARG A 178 18.10 -15.01 -28.66
N MET A 179 17.80 -14.27 -29.72
CA MET A 179 18.72 -14.11 -30.85
C MET A 179 19.98 -13.33 -30.46
N LYS A 180 19.82 -12.22 -29.73
CA LYS A 180 20.97 -11.45 -29.20
C LYS A 180 21.85 -12.30 -28.28
N LYS A 181 21.26 -13.17 -27.47
CA LYS A 181 22.01 -14.10 -26.61
C LYS A 181 22.79 -15.13 -27.42
N ARG A 182 22.20 -15.67 -28.50
CA ARG A 182 22.89 -16.57 -29.44
C ARG A 182 24.07 -15.90 -30.13
N ASP A 183 23.92 -14.66 -30.56
CA ASP A 183 25.00 -13.91 -31.21
C ASP A 183 26.16 -13.59 -30.25
N SER A 184 25.88 -13.46 -28.95
CA SER A 184 26.90 -13.28 -27.90
C SER A 184 27.58 -14.58 -27.42
N GLU A 185 27.06 -15.75 -27.79
CA GLU A 185 27.57 -17.07 -27.38
C GLU A 185 28.52 -17.72 -28.42
N ASN A 186 28.77 -17.07 -29.56
CA ASN A 186 29.80 -17.51 -30.49
C ASN A 186 31.19 -17.18 -29.94
N CYS A 187 31.83 -18.15 -29.28
CA CYS A 187 33.26 -18.09 -28.98
C CYS A 187 34.06 -17.99 -30.29
N PRO A 188 35.07 -17.11 -30.39
CA PRO A 188 36.02 -17.17 -31.50
C PRO A 188 36.78 -18.50 -31.41
N LEU A 189 36.81 -19.25 -32.53
CA LEU A 189 37.67 -20.42 -32.72
C LEU A 189 39.14 -20.00 -32.81
#